data_AF-A0AAE3SCT8-F1
#
_entry.id   AF-A0AAE3SCT8-F1
#
_cell.length_a   1.000
_cell.length_b   1.000
_cell.length_c   1.000
_cell.angle_alpha   90.00
_cell.angle_beta   90.00
_cell.angle_gamma   90.00
#
_symmetry.space_group_name_H-M   'P 1'
#
loop_
_entity.id
_entity.type
_entity.pdbx_description
1 polymer ?
#
loop_
_entity_poly.entity_id
_entity_poly.type
_entity_poly.pdbx_seq_one_letter_code
_entity_poly.pdbx_strand_id
1 'polypeptide(L)'
;LNMRMVQFRLTDPEPLLYHNEPILRNGEQVGFLTSGAYGHSLGGAMGLGYVPCKGEKPTDVLASTYEIDVMGVKVKAEASLKPMYDPTSQRVKV
;
A
#
# COMPACT_ATOMS: atom_id res chain seq x y z
N LEU A 1 14.20 9.78 8.50
CA LEU A 1 12.86 9.89 7.88
C LEU A 1 11.84 9.56 8.94
N ASN A 2 10.78 10.35 9.09
CA ASN A 2 9.71 10.10 10.07
C ASN A 2 8.57 9.27 9.47
N MET A 3 8.30 9.47 8.17
CA MET A 3 7.26 8.78 7.40
C MET A 3 7.86 8.29 6.09
N ARG A 4 7.25 7.27 5.49
CA ARG A 4 7.60 6.76 4.16
C ARG A 4 6.34 6.51 3.34
N MET A 5 6.36 6.89 2.07
CA MET A 5 5.29 6.56 1.13
C MET A 5 5.39 5.08 0.75
N VAL A 6 4.27 4.37 0.85
CA VAL A 6 4.13 2.93 0.60
C VAL A 6 3.02 2.72 -0.42
N GLN A 7 3.21 1.75 -1.31
CA GLN A 7 2.16 1.26 -2.21
C GLN A 7 1.48 0.06 -1.57
N PHE A 8 0.15 0.04 -1.63
CA PHE A 8 -0.68 -1.03 -1.13
C PHE A 8 -1.47 -1.63 -2.29
N ARG A 9 -1.50 -2.95 -2.40
CA ARG A 9 -2.40 -3.66 -3.30
C ARG A 9 -3.31 -4.56 -2.49
N LEU A 10 -4.61 -4.40 -2.61
CA LEU A 10 -5.55 -5.33 -1.98
C LEU A 10 -5.40 -6.73 -2.57
N THR A 11 -5.44 -7.74 -1.70
CA THR A 11 -5.39 -9.14 -2.11
C THR A 11 -6.73 -9.65 -2.63
N ASP A 12 -7.82 -8.96 -2.25
CA ASP A 12 -9.15 -9.13 -2.83
C ASP A 12 -9.32 -8.15 -4.02
N PRO A 13 -9.66 -8.63 -5.22
CA PRO A 13 -9.83 -7.78 -6.40
C PRO A 13 -11.15 -7.00 -6.41
N GLU A 14 -12.15 -7.35 -5.60
CA GLU A 14 -13.48 -6.73 -5.68
C GLU A 14 -13.56 -5.31 -5.08
N PRO A 15 -12.97 -5.03 -3.91
CA PRO A 15 -13.07 -3.71 -3.30
C PRO A 15 -12.31 -2.65 -4.11
N LEU A 16 -12.84 -1.44 -4.15
CA LEU A 16 -12.19 -0.28 -4.77
C LEU A 16 -11.65 0.67 -3.69
N LEU A 17 -10.53 1.30 -4.02
CA LEU A 17 -9.91 2.35 -3.21
C LEU A 17 -10.02 3.68 -3.94
N TYR A 18 -10.30 4.74 -3.19
CA TYR A 18 -10.47 6.09 -3.72
C TYR A 18 -9.54 7.08 -3.02
N HIS A 19 -9.73 7.28 -1.72
CA HIS A 19 -8.96 8.20 -0.88
C HIS A 19 -9.40 8.10 0.59
N ASN A 20 -8.47 8.41 1.49
CA ASN A 20 -8.71 8.57 2.93
C ASN A 20 -9.17 7.29 3.65
N GLU A 21 -8.95 6.11 3.05
CA GLU A 21 -9.14 4.83 3.73
C GLU A 21 -8.06 4.65 4.82
N PRO A 22 -8.44 4.23 6.04
CA PRO A 22 -7.47 3.93 7.11
C PRO A 22 -6.48 2.84 6.71
N ILE A 23 -5.19 3.09 6.98
CA ILE A 23 -4.12 2.10 6.84
C ILE A 23 -3.91 1.45 8.20
N LEU A 24 -4.10 0.14 8.27
CA LEU A 24 -3.79 -0.67 9.43
C LEU A 24 -2.47 -1.38 9.24
N ARG A 25 -1.57 -1.26 10.22
CA ARG A 25 -0.31 -1.98 10.31
C ARG A 25 -0.33 -2.82 11.57
N ASN A 26 -0.24 -4.15 11.44
CA ASN A 26 -0.34 -5.07 12.58
C ASN A 26 -1.61 -4.85 13.43
N GLY A 27 -2.73 -4.54 12.78
CA GLY A 27 -4.02 -4.31 13.43
C GLY A 27 -4.23 -2.89 14.00
N GLU A 28 -3.21 -2.03 14.02
CA GLU A 28 -3.32 -0.65 14.50
C GLU A 28 -3.38 0.34 13.34
N GLN A 29 -4.23 1.37 13.46
CA GLN A 29 -4.30 2.43 12.48
C GLN A 29 -3.07 3.32 12.54
N VAL A 30 -2.34 3.42 11.44
CA VAL A 30 -1.08 4.19 11.37
C VAL A 30 -1.12 5.36 10.39
N GLY A 31 -2.20 5.51 9.62
CA GLY A 31 -2.35 6.57 8.64
C GLY A 31 -3.58 6.39 7.77
N PHE A 32 -3.57 7.08 6.62
CA PHE A 32 -4.63 7.04 5.62
C PHE A 32 -4.05 6.98 4.20
N LEU A 33 -4.79 6.40 3.28
CA LEU A 33 -4.48 6.48 1.85
C LEU A 33 -4.62 7.92 1.34
N THR A 34 -3.60 8.38 0.62
CA THR A 34 -3.60 9.66 -0.08
C THR A 34 -4.18 9.57 -1.48
N SER A 35 -4.15 8.38 -2.08
CA SER A 35 -4.76 8.10 -3.39
C SER A 35 -5.13 6.63 -3.53
N GLY A 36 -6.17 6.38 -4.32
CA GLY A 36 -6.64 5.05 -4.68
C GLY A 36 -6.98 4.96 -6.18
N ALA A 37 -6.71 3.80 -6.78
CA ALA A 37 -7.07 3.48 -8.16
C ALA A 37 -7.09 1.96 -8.37
N TYR A 38 -7.62 1.48 -9.50
CA TYR A 38 -7.51 0.06 -9.85
C TYR A 38 -6.28 -0.22 -10.71
N GLY A 39 -5.39 -1.08 -10.23
CA GLY A 39 -4.21 -1.51 -10.98
C GLY A 39 -4.57 -2.66 -11.90
N HIS A 40 -5.11 -2.40 -13.09
CA HIS A 40 -5.55 -3.46 -14.01
C HIS A 40 -4.44 -4.48 -14.34
N SER A 41 -3.20 -4.03 -14.55
CA SER A 41 -2.06 -4.93 -14.78
C SER A 41 -1.66 -5.76 -13.55
N LEU A 42 -2.06 -5.33 -12.35
CA LEU A 42 -1.75 -5.97 -11.07
C LEU A 42 -2.93 -6.73 -10.46
N GLY A 43 -4.12 -6.60 -11.05
CA GLY A 43 -5.31 -7.37 -10.71
C GLY A 43 -6.00 -6.99 -9.39
N GLY A 44 -5.86 -5.75 -8.92
CA GLY A 44 -6.51 -5.33 -7.68
C GLY A 44 -6.48 -3.83 -7.45
N ALA A 45 -7.25 -3.38 -6.45
CA ALA A 45 -7.21 -1.99 -6.02
C ALA A 45 -5.87 -1.63 -5.38
N MET A 46 -5.38 -0.46 -5.76
CA MET A 46 -4.09 0.10 -5.41
C MET A 46 -4.29 1.35 -4.58
N GLY A 47 -3.55 1.46 -3.48
CA GLY A 47 -3.50 2.62 -2.62
C GLY A 47 -2.09 3.14 -2.46
N LEU A 48 -1.92 4.45 -2.34
CA LEU A 48 -0.69 5.05 -1.82
C LEU A 48 -0.97 5.71 -0.47
N GLY A 49 -0.04 5.60 0.47
CA GLY A 49 -0.15 6.31 1.74
C GLY A 49 1.15 6.35 2.51
N TYR A 50 1.18 7.19 3.55
CA TYR A 50 2.37 7.37 4.38
C TYR A 50 2.29 6.51 5.64
N VAL A 51 3.36 5.76 5.91
CA VAL A 51 3.52 4.94 7.11
C VAL A 51 4.62 5.54 8.00
N PRO A 52 4.37 5.72 9.31
CA PRO A 52 5.41 6.07 10.27
C PRO A 52 6.53 5.03 10.30
N CYS A 53 7.77 5.48 10.24
CA CYS A 53 8.94 4.59 10.15
C CYS A 53 10.17 5.15 10.88
N LYS A 54 9.97 5.97 11.91
CA LYS A 54 11.07 6.65 12.61
C LYS A 54 11.97 5.61 13.29
N GLY A 55 13.22 5.51 12.85
CA GLY A 55 14.20 4.55 13.38
C GLY A 55 14.13 3.16 12.73
N GLU A 56 13.22 2.94 11.78
CA GLU A 56 13.03 1.65 11.11
C GLU A 56 13.77 1.58 9.76
N LYS A 57 14.29 0.41 9.43
CA LYS A 57 14.81 0.12 8.09
C LYS A 57 13.63 -0.17 7.14
N PRO A 58 13.82 0.01 5.82
CA PRO A 58 12.81 -0.36 4.82
C PRO A 58 12.30 -1.81 4.94
N THR A 59 13.17 -2.74 5.35
CA THR A 59 12.84 -4.15 5.59
C THR A 59 11.89 -4.33 6.77
N ASP A 60 12.01 -3.51 7.80
CA ASP A 60 11.21 -3.61 9.03
C ASP A 60 9.77 -3.13 8.75
N VAL A 61 9.65 -2.07 7.94
CA VAL A 61 8.37 -1.60 7.40
C VAL A 61 7.68 -2.72 6.61
N LEU A 62 8.39 -3.32 5.66
CA LEU A 62 7.82 -4.35 4.78
C LEU A 62 7.57 -5.71 5.47
N ALA A 63 8.21 -5.98 6.61
CA ALA A 63 7.97 -7.20 7.38
C ALA A 63 6.63 -7.18 8.16
N SER A 64 5.95 -6.03 8.21
CA SER A 64 4.67 -5.89 8.89
C SER A 64 3.50 -6.40 8.05
N THR A 65 2.40 -6.71 8.73
CA THR A 65 1.12 -7.00 8.06
C THR A 65 0.37 -5.70 7.81
N TYR A 66 -0.27 -5.61 6.65
CA TYR A 66 -1.05 -4.44 6.26
C TYR A 66 -2.46 -4.83 5.86
N GLU A 67 -3.40 -4.01 6.32
CA GLU A 67 -4.80 -4.07 5.93
C GLU A 67 -5.27 -2.64 5.63
N ILE A 68 -6.21 -2.51 4.71
CA ILE A 68 -6.91 -1.25 4.46
C ILE A 68 -8.34 -1.42 4.93
N ASP A 69 -8.83 -0.47 5.71
CA ASP A 69 -10.24 -0.43 6.09
C ASP A 69 -11.06 0.13 4.92
N VAL A 70 -11.87 -0.74 4.33
CA VAL A 70 -12.81 -0.42 3.26
C VAL A 70 -14.22 -0.47 3.85
N MET A 71 -14.75 0.70 4.23
CA MET A 71 -16.08 0.85 4.81
C MET A 71 -16.34 -0.06 6.04
N GLY A 72 -15.36 -0.18 6.93
CA GLY A 72 -15.42 -1.00 8.14
C GLY A 72 -14.97 -2.45 7.94
N VAL A 73 -14.66 -2.85 6.70
CA VAL A 73 -14.12 -4.17 6.38
C VAL A 73 -12.61 -4.07 6.23
N LYS A 74 -11.86 -4.83 7.05
CA LYS A 74 -10.40 -4.90 6.96
C LYS A 74 -10.01 -5.84 5.81
N VAL A 75 -9.45 -5.27 4.75
CA VAL A 75 -9.00 -6.02 3.57
C VAL A 75 -7.48 -6.10 3.57
N LYS A 76 -6.94 -7.31 3.49
CA LYS A 76 -5.49 -7.54 3.46
C LYS A 76 -4.86 -6.89 2.24
N ALA A 77 -3.73 -6.22 2.46
CA ALA A 77 -2.96 -5.55 1.43
C ALA A 77 -1.49 -5.99 1.42
N GLU A 78 -0.95 -6.19 0.24
CA GLU A 78 0.48 -6.30 0.02
C GLU A 78 1.10 -4.91 0.01
N ALA A 79 2.23 -4.73 0.71
CA ALA A 79 2.94 -3.46 0.78
C ALA A 79 4.21 -3.48 -0.08
N SER A 80 4.51 -2.37 -0.75
CA SER A 80 5.75 -2.20 -1.51
C SER A 80 6.32 -0.79 -1.36
N LEU A 81 7.65 -0.71 -1.27
CA LEU A 81 8.42 0.54 -1.34
C LEU A 81 8.99 0.83 -2.73
N LYS A 82 8.81 -0.11 -3.66
CA LYS A 82 9.17 0.03 -5.07
C LYS A 82 7.89 0.02 -5.91
N PRO A 83 7.93 0.52 -7.16
CA PRO A 83 6.85 0.29 -8.12
C PRO A 83 6.46 -1.19 -8.15
N MET A 84 5.19 -1.50 -7.92
CA MET A 84 4.71 -2.87 -8.02
C MET A 84 4.69 -3.38 -9.46
N TYR A 85 4.63 -2.47 -10.43
CA TYR A 85 4.72 -2.77 -11.86
C TYR A 85 6.02 -2.22 -12.43
N ASP A 86 6.72 -3.05 -13.21
CA ASP A 86 8.04 -2.78 -13.81
C ASP A 86 9.08 -2.15 -12.84
N PRO A 87 9.43 -2.82 -11.73
CA PRO A 87 10.31 -2.27 -10.69
C PRO A 87 11.73 -1.97 -11.18
N THR A 88 12.17 -2.57 -12.29
CA THR A 88 13.51 -2.40 -12.87
C THR A 88 13.51 -1.45 -14.08
N SER A 89 12.35 -0.88 -14.42
CA SER A 89 12.15 0.01 -15.56
C SER A 89 12.65 -0.61 -16.87
N GLN A 90 12.38 -1.90 -17.07
CA GLN A 90 12.80 -2.62 -18.27
C GLN A 90 11.97 -2.23 -19.50
N ARG A 91 10.71 -1.83 -19.31
CA ARG A 91 9.79 -1.55 -20.43
C ARG A 91 9.96 -0.16 -21.02
N VAL A 92 10.60 0.76 -20.29
CA VAL A 92 10.78 2.16 -20.70
C VAL A 92 12.13 2.38 -21.40
N LYS A 93 13.10 1.47 -21.22
CA LYS A 93 14.44 1.60 -21.81
C LYS A 93 14.37 1.33 -23.32
N VAL A 94 14.76 2.34 -24.11
CA VAL A 94 15.00 2.28 -25.56
C VAL A 94 16.50 2.08 -25.79
#